data_AF-A0A1W6AZC8-F1
#
_entry.id   AF-A0A1W6AZC8-F1
#
_cell.length_a   1.000
_cell.length_b   1.000
_cell.length_c   1.000
_cell.angle_alpha   90.00
_cell.angle_beta   90.00
_cell.angle_gamma   90.00
#
_symmetry.space_group_name_H-M   'P 1'
#
loop_
_entity.id
_entity.type
_entity.pdbx_description
1 polymer ?
#
loop_
_entity_poly.entity_id
_entity_poly.type
_entity_poly.pdbx_seq_one_letter_code
_entity_poly.pdbx_strand_id
1 'polypeptide(L)'
;MNKKKMILTSLASVAILGAGFVASQPTVVRAEEAPVASQSKAEKDYDTAKRDAENAKKALEEAKRAQEKYADYQRRIEEKAAKETQASLEQQEANKDYQLKLKKYLDGRNLSNSSVLKKEMEEAEKKDKEKQAEFNKIRREIVVPNPQELEMARRKSEVAKAKESGLVKRVEEAEKKVTEARQKLDAERAKEVVLQAKIAELENEVHKLEQKLKEIDESDSEDYVKEGFRAPLQSELDAKQAKLSKLEELSDKIDELDAEIAKLEKDVEDFKNSDGEQAGQYLAAAEEDLIAKKAELEQTEADLKKAVNEPEKPAPAPAPETPAPEAPAEQPKPAPETPAPAPKPEKPAEQPKPEKPADQQAEEDYARRSEEEYNRLTQQQPAPAPKPEQPAKPEKPAKPEKPAEEPTQPEKPATPKTGWKQENGMWYFYNTDGSMATGWLQNNGSWYYLNANGSMATGWVKDGDTWYYLEASGAMKASQWFKVSDKWYYVNSKGAMAAGWVQYNGSWYYLNANGDMGTGGGKVNGSWYYLNANGAMATGWGKVNGSWYYLNANGSMATGWVKDGDTWYYLEASGAMKASQWFKVSDKWYYVNGLGALAVNTTVDGYEVNANGEWV
;
A
#
# COMPACT_ATOMS: atom_id res chain seq x y z
N MET A 1 0.52 -9.08 11.03
CA MET A 1 -0.86 -8.56 11.18
C MET A 1 -1.48 -8.49 9.80
N ASN A 2 -2.50 -9.30 9.54
CA ASN A 2 -3.01 -9.57 8.19
C ASN A 2 -3.84 -8.40 7.64
N LYS A 3 -4.13 -8.42 6.33
CA LYS A 3 -5.07 -7.47 5.69
C LYS A 3 -6.50 -7.63 6.25
N LYS A 4 -6.91 -8.86 6.58
CA LYS A 4 -8.22 -9.18 7.18
C LYS A 4 -8.34 -8.60 8.59
N LYS A 5 -7.35 -8.88 9.45
CA LYS A 5 -7.19 -8.18 10.73
C LYS A 5 -7.07 -6.65 10.60
N MET A 6 -6.50 -6.08 9.54
CA MET A 6 -6.51 -4.62 9.37
C MET A 6 -7.91 -4.02 9.13
N ILE A 7 -8.93 -4.84 8.85
CA ILE A 7 -10.34 -4.45 8.84
C ILE A 7 -10.98 -4.78 10.21
N LEU A 8 -10.82 -6.01 10.72
CA LEU A 8 -11.45 -6.49 11.96
C LEU A 8 -10.77 -5.98 13.26
N THR A 9 -9.45 -6.14 13.42
CA THR A 9 -8.69 -5.55 14.55
C THR A 9 -8.45 -4.04 14.38
N SER A 10 -9.35 -3.34 13.67
CA SER A 10 -9.60 -1.93 13.91
C SER A 10 -10.28 -1.70 15.27
N LEU A 11 -10.91 -2.74 15.85
CA LEU A 11 -11.58 -2.74 17.16
C LEU A 11 -10.79 -3.39 18.31
N ALA A 12 -9.74 -4.17 18.04
CA ALA A 12 -8.98 -4.90 19.06
C ALA A 12 -7.48 -4.54 19.03
N SER A 13 -7.02 -3.77 20.02
CA SER A 13 -5.70 -3.12 20.02
C SER A 13 -4.56 -3.97 20.62
N VAL A 14 -3.32 -3.61 20.25
CA VAL A 14 -2.09 -4.35 20.56
C VAL A 14 -1.47 -3.96 21.91
N ALA A 15 -1.20 -4.97 22.76
CA ALA A 15 -0.10 -4.99 23.74
C ALA A 15 0.19 -6.47 24.10
N ILE A 16 1.34 -6.91 24.61
CA ILE A 16 2.46 -6.22 25.28
C ILE A 16 3.80 -6.78 24.77
N LEU A 17 4.83 -5.93 24.66
CA LEU A 17 6.21 -6.37 24.92
C LEU A 17 7.06 -5.24 25.52
N GLY A 18 7.91 -5.60 26.48
CA GLY A 18 8.95 -4.77 27.08
C GLY A 18 9.98 -5.68 27.77
N ALA A 19 11.19 -5.25 28.10
CA ALA A 19 11.82 -3.94 27.90
C ALA A 19 13.35 -4.10 27.90
N GLY A 20 14.11 -3.07 27.51
CA GLY A 20 15.57 -3.05 27.66
C GLY A 20 16.25 -1.96 26.82
N PHE A 21 17.02 -1.08 27.47
CA PHE A 21 17.66 0.07 26.80
C PHE A 21 19.03 0.36 27.42
N VAL A 22 20.12 0.04 26.70
CA VAL A 22 21.49 0.50 26.99
C VAL A 22 22.21 0.75 25.66
N ALA A 23 22.96 1.84 25.56
CA ALA A 23 23.61 2.26 24.31
C ALA A 23 25.06 1.76 24.18
N SER A 24 25.45 1.41 22.95
CA SER A 24 26.85 1.36 22.49
C SER A 24 26.93 1.77 21.00
N GLN A 25 28.14 1.96 20.48
CA GLN A 25 28.38 2.66 19.21
C GLN A 25 28.10 1.81 17.95
N PRO A 26 27.86 2.44 16.77
CA PRO A 26 27.31 1.74 15.61
C PRO A 26 28.34 0.85 14.89
N THR A 27 28.39 -0.41 15.26
CA THR A 27 28.89 -1.49 14.40
C THR A 27 27.95 -1.65 13.21
N VAL A 28 28.48 -1.85 11.99
CA VAL A 28 27.66 -2.01 10.77
C VAL A 28 26.99 -3.38 10.76
N VAL A 29 25.79 -3.47 11.35
CA VAL A 29 24.92 -4.65 11.24
C VAL A 29 24.06 -4.50 9.99
N ARG A 30 24.11 -5.51 9.12
CA ARG A 30 23.24 -5.65 7.96
C ARG A 30 21.79 -5.73 8.43
N ALA A 31 20.92 -4.87 7.91
CA ALA A 31 19.49 -4.93 8.25
C ALA A 31 18.90 -6.26 7.77
N GLU A 32 18.52 -7.12 8.70
CA GLU A 32 17.55 -8.19 8.43
C GLU A 32 16.15 -7.58 8.40
N GLU A 33 15.31 -8.09 7.51
CA GLU A 33 14.02 -7.50 7.20
C GLU A 33 13.02 -7.85 8.31
N ALA A 34 12.41 -6.82 8.93
CA ALA A 34 11.27 -7.04 9.83
C ALA A 34 10.12 -7.71 9.04
N PRO A 35 9.45 -8.74 9.59
CA PRO A 35 8.56 -9.59 8.83
C PRO A 35 7.36 -8.79 8.29
N VAL A 36 7.31 -8.67 6.96
CA VAL A 36 6.12 -8.23 6.23
C VAL A 36 4.96 -9.15 6.61
N ALA A 37 3.76 -8.59 6.79
CA ALA A 37 2.56 -9.38 7.00
C ALA A 37 2.45 -10.48 5.93
N SER A 38 2.31 -11.73 6.35
CA SER A 38 2.30 -12.90 5.48
C SER A 38 1.25 -12.74 4.38
N GLN A 39 1.71 -12.55 3.14
CA GLN A 39 0.85 -12.66 1.96
C GLN A 39 0.18 -14.03 2.00
N SER A 40 -1.12 -14.10 1.71
CA SER A 40 -1.80 -15.40 1.61
C SER A 40 -1.13 -16.25 0.53
N LYS A 41 -1.27 -17.57 0.63
CA LYS A 41 -0.56 -18.48 -0.27
C LYS A 41 -0.88 -18.19 -1.75
N ALA A 42 -2.13 -17.90 -2.09
CA ALA A 42 -2.50 -17.54 -3.47
C ALA A 42 -1.93 -16.19 -3.92
N GLU A 43 -1.73 -15.22 -3.01
CA GLU A 43 -1.10 -13.93 -3.33
C GLU A 43 0.41 -14.11 -3.60
N LYS A 44 1.09 -14.93 -2.79
CA LYS A 44 2.51 -15.33 -2.96
C LYS A 44 2.73 -16.17 -4.23
N ASP A 45 1.85 -17.13 -4.51
CA ASP A 45 1.88 -17.96 -5.72
C ASP A 45 1.67 -17.10 -6.99
N TYR A 46 0.75 -16.15 -6.95
CA TYR A 46 0.48 -15.24 -8.07
C TYR A 46 1.65 -14.28 -8.35
N ASP A 47 2.21 -13.64 -7.32
CA ASP A 47 3.39 -12.77 -7.47
C ASP A 47 4.61 -13.54 -8.00
N THR A 48 4.77 -14.80 -7.59
CA THR A 48 5.85 -15.69 -8.07
C THR A 48 5.65 -16.08 -9.52
N ALA A 49 4.46 -16.57 -9.89
CA ALA A 49 4.13 -16.91 -11.28
C ALA A 49 4.28 -15.70 -12.22
N LYS A 50 3.92 -14.50 -11.77
CA LYS A 50 4.07 -13.25 -12.52
C LYS A 50 5.55 -12.93 -12.77
N ARG A 51 6.40 -13.03 -11.73
CA ARG A 51 7.85 -12.82 -11.82
C ARG A 51 8.49 -13.80 -12.81
N ASP A 52 8.07 -15.07 -12.79
CA ASP A 52 8.54 -16.09 -13.73
C ASP A 52 8.12 -15.80 -15.17
N ALA A 53 6.89 -15.35 -15.40
CA ALA A 53 6.41 -14.95 -16.73
C ALA A 53 7.17 -13.72 -17.27
N GLU A 54 7.48 -12.72 -16.42
CA GLU A 54 8.30 -11.57 -16.79
C GLU A 54 9.75 -12.00 -17.14
N ASN A 55 10.34 -12.89 -16.34
CA ASN A 55 11.67 -13.46 -16.61
C ASN A 55 11.70 -14.27 -17.93
N ALA A 56 10.69 -15.10 -18.19
CA ALA A 56 10.58 -15.87 -19.43
C ALA A 56 10.46 -14.96 -20.67
N LYS A 57 9.64 -13.91 -20.58
CA LYS A 57 9.47 -12.91 -21.65
C LYS A 57 10.77 -12.17 -21.94
N LYS A 58 11.49 -11.75 -20.90
CA LYS A 58 12.80 -11.09 -21.04
C LYS A 58 13.82 -12.00 -21.75
N ALA A 59 13.90 -13.27 -21.36
CA ALA A 59 14.78 -14.23 -22.03
C ALA A 59 14.44 -14.46 -23.52
N LEU A 60 13.14 -14.46 -23.88
CA LEU A 60 12.70 -14.51 -25.27
C LEU A 60 13.04 -13.23 -26.04
N GLU A 61 12.91 -12.05 -25.42
CA GLU A 61 13.27 -10.78 -26.05
C GLU A 61 14.78 -10.66 -26.28
N GLU A 62 15.61 -11.07 -25.31
CA GLU A 62 17.08 -11.11 -25.45
C GLU A 62 17.51 -12.05 -26.58
N ALA A 63 16.83 -13.18 -26.77
CA ALA A 63 17.06 -14.08 -27.90
C ALA A 63 16.68 -13.43 -29.25
N LYS A 64 15.57 -12.69 -29.33
CA LYS A 64 15.16 -11.98 -30.56
C LYS A 64 16.13 -10.86 -30.91
N ARG A 65 16.51 -10.02 -29.94
CA ARG A 65 17.52 -8.95 -30.11
C ARG A 65 18.87 -9.49 -30.60
N ALA A 66 19.26 -10.70 -30.20
CA ALA A 66 20.48 -11.36 -30.70
C ALA A 66 20.39 -11.73 -32.19
N GLN A 67 19.22 -12.16 -32.67
CA GLN A 67 18.98 -12.43 -34.10
C GLN A 67 18.89 -11.13 -34.90
N GLU A 68 18.13 -10.14 -34.42
CA GLU A 68 17.99 -8.81 -35.04
C GLU A 68 19.34 -8.11 -35.21
N LYS A 69 20.22 -8.17 -34.20
CA LYS A 69 21.57 -7.59 -34.29
C LYS A 69 22.41 -8.21 -35.41
N TYR A 70 22.29 -9.52 -35.65
CA TYR A 70 23.00 -10.17 -36.76
C TYR A 70 22.41 -9.78 -38.12
N ALA A 71 21.07 -9.72 -38.23
CA ALA A 71 20.40 -9.28 -39.45
C ALA A 71 20.73 -7.80 -39.81
N ASP A 72 20.79 -6.90 -38.83
CA ASP A 72 21.22 -5.51 -39.04
C ASP A 72 22.68 -5.42 -39.48
N TYR A 73 23.56 -6.25 -38.90
CA TYR A 73 24.96 -6.35 -39.34
C TYR A 73 25.08 -6.83 -40.80
N GLN A 74 24.32 -7.84 -41.21
CA GLN A 74 24.27 -8.28 -42.62
C GLN A 74 23.77 -7.15 -43.54
N ARG A 75 22.65 -6.51 -43.19
CA ARG A 75 22.07 -5.40 -43.95
C ARG A 75 23.05 -4.24 -44.15
N ARG A 76 23.80 -3.84 -43.11
CA ARG A 76 24.82 -2.78 -43.22
C ARG A 76 25.97 -3.15 -44.15
N ILE A 77 26.36 -4.44 -44.19
CA ILE A 77 27.43 -4.93 -45.07
C ILE A 77 26.95 -4.89 -46.53
N GLU A 78 25.73 -5.35 -46.80
CA GLU A 78 25.11 -5.29 -48.13
C GLU A 78 24.89 -3.84 -48.61
N GLU A 79 24.36 -2.97 -47.74
CA GLU A 79 24.17 -1.55 -48.02
C GLU A 79 25.49 -0.84 -48.31
N LYS A 80 26.55 -1.13 -47.53
CA LYS A 80 27.90 -0.60 -47.78
C LYS A 80 28.44 -1.07 -49.12
N ALA A 81 28.37 -2.38 -49.41
CA ALA A 81 28.88 -2.95 -50.65
C ALA A 81 28.17 -2.36 -51.88
N ALA A 82 26.85 -2.18 -51.82
CA ALA A 82 26.07 -1.55 -52.89
C ALA A 82 26.49 -0.08 -53.10
N LYS A 83 26.54 0.72 -52.03
CA LYS A 83 26.89 2.16 -52.11
C LYS A 83 28.35 2.38 -52.53
N GLU A 84 29.29 1.58 -52.04
CA GLU A 84 30.70 1.63 -52.48
C GLU A 84 30.84 1.23 -53.95
N THR A 85 30.10 0.21 -54.41
CA THR A 85 30.11 -0.22 -55.82
C THR A 85 29.58 0.88 -56.74
N GLN A 86 28.43 1.48 -56.42
CA GLN A 86 27.85 2.57 -57.19
C GLN A 86 28.79 3.78 -57.26
N ALA A 87 29.28 4.27 -56.11
CA ALA A 87 30.16 5.43 -56.08
C ALA A 87 31.51 5.16 -56.76
N SER A 88 32.02 3.92 -56.74
CA SER A 88 33.21 3.54 -57.51
C SER A 88 32.97 3.59 -59.02
N LEU A 89 31.80 3.16 -59.50
CA LEU A 89 31.43 3.25 -60.91
C LEU A 89 31.29 4.72 -61.36
N GLU A 90 30.59 5.54 -60.58
CA GLU A 90 30.43 6.98 -60.86
C GLU A 90 31.78 7.72 -60.85
N GLN A 91 32.70 7.36 -59.94
CA GLN A 91 34.07 7.87 -59.97
C GLN A 91 34.81 7.40 -61.23
N GLN A 92 34.77 6.11 -61.58
CA GLN A 92 35.48 5.59 -62.76
C GLN A 92 35.00 6.26 -64.06
N GLU A 93 33.70 6.58 -64.16
CA GLU A 93 33.16 7.34 -65.29
C GLU A 93 33.65 8.80 -65.30
N ALA A 94 33.63 9.49 -64.14
CA ALA A 94 34.13 10.86 -64.04
C ALA A 94 35.63 10.96 -64.38
N ASN A 95 36.44 10.03 -63.88
CA ASN A 95 37.87 9.95 -64.20
C ASN A 95 38.09 9.75 -65.71
N LYS A 96 37.33 8.83 -66.32
CA LYS A 96 37.41 8.52 -67.75
C LYS A 96 37.06 9.71 -68.65
N ASP A 97 36.05 10.53 -68.29
CA ASP A 97 35.79 11.78 -69.01
C ASP A 97 36.92 12.78 -68.82
N TYR A 98 37.42 12.96 -67.58
CA TYR A 98 38.58 13.83 -67.33
C TYR A 98 39.80 13.45 -68.18
N GLN A 99 40.19 12.17 -68.24
CA GLN A 99 41.29 11.72 -69.09
C GLN A 99 41.03 12.00 -70.59
N LEU A 100 39.78 11.86 -71.05
CA LEU A 100 39.39 12.12 -72.44
C LEU A 100 39.42 13.62 -72.77
N LYS A 101 38.97 14.49 -71.85
CA LYS A 101 39.06 15.96 -71.96
C LYS A 101 40.50 16.44 -71.91
N LEU A 102 41.31 15.90 -70.98
CA LEU A 102 42.73 16.18 -70.85
C LEU A 102 43.48 15.86 -72.14
N LYS A 103 43.23 14.69 -72.76
CA LYS A 103 43.80 14.37 -74.07
C LYS A 103 43.38 15.39 -75.13
N LYS A 104 42.08 15.70 -75.26
CA LYS A 104 41.58 16.69 -76.24
C LYS A 104 42.24 18.08 -76.07
N TYR A 105 42.45 18.53 -74.83
CA TYR A 105 43.15 19.77 -74.53
C TYR A 105 44.64 19.72 -74.92
N LEU A 106 45.33 18.61 -74.66
CA LEU A 106 46.72 18.42 -75.08
C LEU A 106 46.87 18.41 -76.60
N ASP A 107 46.02 17.65 -77.31
CA ASP A 107 46.00 17.56 -78.77
C ASP A 107 45.63 18.92 -79.41
N GLY A 108 44.69 19.66 -78.82
CA GLY A 108 44.19 20.95 -79.31
C GLY A 108 44.92 22.20 -78.80
N ARG A 109 46.01 22.05 -78.02
CA ARG A 109 46.61 23.13 -77.21
C ARG A 109 47.00 24.38 -77.99
N ASN A 110 47.40 24.22 -79.25
CA ASN A 110 47.89 25.31 -80.12
C ASN A 110 46.82 25.85 -81.10
N LEU A 111 45.55 25.43 -80.94
CA LEU A 111 44.43 25.87 -81.78
C LEU A 111 43.69 27.05 -81.13
N SER A 112 42.93 27.81 -81.93
CA SER A 112 42.15 28.97 -81.47
C SER A 112 41.07 28.64 -80.44
N ASN A 113 40.63 27.38 -80.36
CA ASN A 113 39.65 26.88 -79.37
C ASN A 113 40.30 26.32 -78.08
N SER A 114 41.63 26.39 -77.94
CA SER A 114 42.38 25.86 -76.78
C SER A 114 41.83 26.31 -75.42
N SER A 115 41.37 27.56 -75.31
CA SER A 115 40.75 28.08 -74.06
C SER A 115 39.42 27.40 -73.68
N VAL A 116 38.67 26.89 -74.66
CA VAL A 116 37.41 26.15 -74.41
C VAL A 116 37.73 24.73 -73.94
N LEU A 117 38.63 24.06 -74.68
CA LEU A 117 39.10 22.71 -74.33
C LEU A 117 39.73 22.65 -72.93
N LYS A 118 40.45 23.72 -72.54
CA LYS A 118 40.99 23.87 -71.20
C LYS A 118 39.87 23.90 -70.13
N LYS A 119 38.83 24.73 -70.34
CA LYS A 119 37.71 24.86 -69.39
C LYS A 119 36.93 23.55 -69.24
N GLU A 120 36.65 22.86 -70.35
CA GLU A 120 36.00 21.53 -70.31
C GLU A 120 36.82 20.49 -69.55
N MET A 121 38.15 20.59 -69.58
CA MET A 121 39.07 19.72 -68.83
C MET A 121 39.10 20.07 -67.34
N GLU A 122 39.14 21.34 -66.97
CA GLU A 122 39.09 21.80 -65.57
C GLU A 122 37.72 21.47 -64.91
N GLU A 123 36.62 21.55 -65.67
CA GLU A 123 35.29 21.13 -65.21
C GLU A 123 35.19 19.61 -64.98
N ALA A 124 35.79 18.79 -65.85
CA ALA A 124 35.84 17.35 -65.68
C ALA A 124 36.77 16.92 -64.53
N GLU A 125 37.92 17.58 -64.36
CA GLU A 125 38.83 17.33 -63.23
C GLU A 125 38.15 17.62 -61.88
N LYS A 126 37.36 18.71 -61.79
CA LYS A 126 36.56 19.02 -60.61
C LYS A 126 35.55 17.91 -60.30
N LYS A 127 34.86 17.40 -61.33
CA LYS A 127 33.88 16.30 -61.19
C LYS A 127 34.50 14.97 -60.74
N ASP A 128 35.70 14.62 -61.23
CA ASP A 128 36.45 13.45 -60.75
C ASP A 128 36.84 13.60 -59.28
N LYS A 129 37.34 14.78 -58.88
CA LYS A 129 37.66 15.09 -57.47
C LYS A 129 36.44 15.03 -56.55
N GLU A 130 35.28 15.50 -57.01
CA GLU A 130 34.01 15.41 -56.29
C GLU A 130 33.56 13.96 -56.10
N LYS A 131 33.55 13.14 -57.17
CA LYS A 131 33.20 11.71 -57.05
C LYS A 131 34.22 10.90 -56.26
N GLN A 132 35.50 11.25 -56.33
CA GLN A 132 36.53 10.68 -55.44
C GLN A 132 36.25 11.02 -53.96
N ALA A 133 35.77 12.24 -53.67
CA ALA A 133 35.41 12.65 -52.31
C ALA A 133 34.15 11.91 -51.80
N GLU A 134 33.11 11.77 -52.63
CA GLU A 134 31.90 11.01 -52.30
C GLU A 134 32.19 9.52 -52.03
N PHE A 135 32.96 8.86 -52.89
CA PHE A 135 33.38 7.47 -52.66
C PHE A 135 34.13 7.35 -51.33
N ASN A 136 35.11 8.23 -51.06
CA ASN A 136 35.83 8.24 -49.79
C ASN A 136 34.98 8.64 -48.58
N LYS A 137 33.85 9.33 -48.77
CA LYS A 137 32.87 9.65 -47.72
C LYS A 137 32.08 8.40 -47.33
N ILE A 138 31.49 7.71 -48.31
CA ILE A 138 30.74 6.45 -48.13
C ILE A 138 31.58 5.39 -47.40
N ARG A 139 32.86 5.22 -47.79
CA ARG A 139 33.79 4.28 -47.14
C ARG A 139 33.97 4.54 -45.63
N ARG A 140 33.87 5.80 -45.19
CA ARG A 140 34.06 6.26 -43.80
C ARG A 140 32.77 6.27 -42.99
N GLU A 141 31.66 6.75 -43.56
CA GLU A 141 30.41 6.96 -42.82
C GLU A 141 29.67 5.65 -42.51
N ILE A 142 29.69 4.69 -43.43
CA ILE A 142 29.01 3.40 -43.21
C ILE A 142 29.93 2.48 -42.41
N VAL A 143 29.81 2.50 -41.08
CA VAL A 143 30.57 1.61 -40.20
C VAL A 143 29.94 0.21 -40.20
N VAL A 144 30.70 -0.76 -40.71
CA VAL A 144 30.39 -2.20 -40.66
C VAL A 144 31.13 -2.86 -39.49
N PRO A 145 30.58 -3.92 -38.88
CA PRO A 145 31.27 -4.65 -37.81
C PRO A 145 32.56 -5.29 -38.33
N ASN A 146 33.54 -5.44 -37.45
CA ASN A 146 34.76 -6.18 -37.79
C ASN A 146 34.48 -7.71 -37.89
N PRO A 147 35.35 -8.51 -38.53
CA PRO A 147 35.09 -9.95 -38.73
C PRO A 147 34.87 -10.76 -37.44
N GLN A 148 35.49 -10.36 -36.32
CA GLN A 148 35.30 -11.03 -35.03
C GLN A 148 33.95 -10.66 -34.41
N GLU A 149 33.54 -9.39 -34.48
CA GLU A 149 32.22 -8.93 -34.03
C GLU A 149 31.08 -9.59 -34.82
N LEU A 150 31.24 -9.71 -36.14
CA LEU A 150 30.28 -10.37 -37.02
C LEU A 150 30.14 -11.85 -36.68
N GLU A 151 31.26 -12.56 -36.46
CA GLU A 151 31.25 -13.97 -36.07
C GLU A 151 30.65 -14.19 -34.66
N MET A 152 30.95 -13.30 -33.70
CA MET A 152 30.31 -13.34 -32.38
C MET A 152 28.81 -13.06 -32.45
N ALA A 153 28.37 -12.14 -33.32
CA ALA A 153 26.95 -11.87 -33.56
C ALA A 153 26.25 -13.07 -34.21
N ARG A 154 26.89 -13.72 -35.20
CA ARG A 154 26.39 -14.94 -35.85
C ARG A 154 26.16 -16.06 -34.83
N ARG A 155 27.18 -16.42 -34.04
CA ARG A 155 27.08 -17.49 -33.03
C ARG A 155 26.01 -17.20 -31.97
N LYS A 156 25.85 -15.93 -31.57
CA LYS A 156 24.79 -15.52 -30.63
C LYS A 156 23.39 -15.64 -31.26
N SER A 157 23.24 -15.25 -32.52
CA SER A 157 22.01 -15.43 -33.30
C SER A 157 21.65 -16.91 -33.48
N GLU A 158 22.60 -17.76 -33.86
CA GLU A 158 22.42 -19.20 -34.02
C GLU A 158 21.97 -19.88 -32.72
N VAL A 159 22.64 -19.59 -31.60
CA VAL A 159 22.28 -20.12 -30.27
C VAL A 159 20.93 -19.59 -29.77
N ALA A 160 20.60 -18.33 -30.07
CA ALA A 160 19.30 -17.75 -29.75
C ALA A 160 18.17 -18.41 -30.54
N LYS A 161 18.33 -18.55 -31.86
CA LYS A 161 17.37 -19.19 -32.77
C LYS A 161 17.11 -20.66 -32.41
N ALA A 162 18.15 -21.39 -32.02
CA ALA A 162 18.04 -22.77 -31.54
C ALA A 162 17.26 -22.89 -30.20
N LYS A 163 17.20 -21.82 -29.40
CA LYS A 163 16.48 -21.78 -28.11
C LYS A 163 15.08 -21.17 -28.21
N GLU A 164 14.80 -20.38 -29.25
CA GLU A 164 13.58 -19.55 -29.36
C GLU A 164 12.29 -20.36 -29.19
N SER A 165 12.16 -21.52 -29.85
CA SER A 165 10.97 -22.37 -29.74
C SER A 165 10.75 -22.95 -28.33
N GLY A 166 11.82 -23.17 -27.57
CA GLY A 166 11.75 -23.54 -26.15
C GLY A 166 11.46 -22.36 -25.23
N LEU A 167 11.90 -21.15 -25.59
CA LEU A 167 11.59 -19.92 -24.86
C LEU A 167 10.14 -19.48 -25.06
N VAL A 168 9.58 -19.62 -26.27
CA VAL A 168 8.15 -19.37 -26.54
C VAL A 168 7.27 -20.28 -25.67
N LYS A 169 7.51 -21.59 -25.67
CA LYS A 169 6.77 -22.53 -24.81
C LYS A 169 6.87 -22.19 -23.32
N ARG A 170 8.05 -21.78 -22.84
CA ARG A 170 8.23 -21.33 -21.45
C ARG A 170 7.43 -20.06 -21.12
N VAL A 171 7.25 -19.14 -22.08
CA VAL A 171 6.36 -17.98 -21.90
C VAL A 171 4.90 -18.43 -21.84
N GLU A 172 4.45 -19.29 -22.76
CA GLU A 172 3.09 -19.84 -22.78
C GLU A 172 2.76 -20.60 -21.47
N GLU A 173 3.67 -21.45 -21.00
CA GLU A 173 3.57 -22.20 -19.74
C GLU A 173 3.55 -21.27 -18.51
N ALA A 174 4.37 -20.22 -18.49
CA ALA A 174 4.42 -19.27 -17.38
C ALA A 174 3.18 -18.36 -17.35
N GLU A 175 2.69 -17.87 -18.51
CA GLU A 175 1.45 -17.12 -18.58
C GLU A 175 0.24 -17.97 -18.17
N LYS A 176 0.21 -19.25 -18.55
CA LYS A 176 -0.81 -20.21 -18.06
C LYS A 176 -0.78 -20.31 -16.52
N LYS A 177 0.41 -20.48 -15.91
CA LYS A 177 0.56 -20.47 -14.44
C LYS A 177 0.07 -19.17 -13.81
N VAL A 178 0.33 -18.00 -14.42
CA VAL A 178 -0.21 -16.70 -13.95
C VAL A 178 -1.74 -16.71 -13.95
N THR A 179 -2.38 -17.23 -15.01
CA THR A 179 -3.86 -17.30 -15.06
C THR A 179 -4.43 -18.27 -14.03
N GLU A 180 -3.79 -19.42 -13.80
CA GLU A 180 -4.22 -20.42 -12.81
C GLU A 180 -4.04 -19.91 -11.37
N ALA A 181 -2.90 -19.29 -11.06
CA ALA A 181 -2.64 -18.68 -9.76
C ALA A 181 -3.61 -17.51 -9.49
N ARG A 182 -3.89 -16.68 -10.52
CA ARG A 182 -4.88 -15.60 -10.40
C ARG A 182 -6.28 -16.14 -10.11
N GLN A 183 -6.72 -17.20 -10.81
CA GLN A 183 -8.05 -17.79 -10.57
C GLN A 183 -8.19 -18.30 -9.13
N LYS A 184 -7.13 -18.85 -8.53
CA LYS A 184 -7.11 -19.22 -7.10
C LYS A 184 -7.23 -17.99 -6.20
N LEU A 185 -6.44 -16.95 -6.43
CA LEU A 185 -6.46 -15.70 -5.64
C LEU A 185 -7.81 -14.97 -5.72
N ASP A 186 -8.37 -14.86 -6.93
CA ASP A 186 -9.69 -14.24 -7.14
C ASP A 186 -10.81 -15.08 -6.47
N ALA A 187 -10.70 -16.41 -6.42
CA ALA A 187 -11.64 -17.29 -5.71
C ALA A 187 -11.48 -17.25 -4.17
N GLU A 188 -10.25 -17.15 -3.66
CA GLU A 188 -9.95 -16.98 -2.23
C GLU A 188 -10.54 -15.65 -1.71
N ARG A 189 -10.30 -14.56 -2.43
CA ARG A 189 -10.89 -13.24 -2.14
C ARG A 189 -12.41 -13.23 -2.26
N ALA A 190 -12.99 -14.02 -3.18
CA ALA A 190 -14.45 -14.16 -3.27
C ALA A 190 -15.06 -14.86 -2.05
N LYS A 191 -14.41 -15.88 -1.46
CA LYS A 191 -14.84 -16.47 -0.17
C LYS A 191 -14.86 -15.39 0.93
N GLU A 192 -13.78 -14.62 1.02
CA GLU A 192 -13.56 -13.59 2.05
C GLU A 192 -14.60 -12.46 1.98
N VAL A 193 -14.89 -11.94 0.80
CA VAL A 193 -15.91 -10.89 0.61
C VAL A 193 -17.32 -11.38 1.00
N VAL A 194 -17.65 -12.65 0.70
CA VAL A 194 -18.93 -13.26 1.11
C VAL A 194 -19.03 -13.46 2.62
N LEU A 195 -17.90 -13.76 3.30
CA LEU A 195 -17.84 -13.82 4.76
C LEU A 195 -18.02 -12.43 5.39
N GLN A 196 -17.25 -11.44 4.93
CA GLN A 196 -17.32 -10.05 5.42
C GLN A 196 -18.71 -9.44 5.25
N ALA A 197 -19.38 -9.70 4.12
CA ALA A 197 -20.75 -9.25 3.89
C ALA A 197 -21.76 -9.81 4.91
N LYS A 198 -21.61 -11.07 5.33
CA LYS A 198 -22.47 -11.69 6.36
C LYS A 198 -22.16 -11.21 7.78
N ILE A 199 -20.90 -10.90 8.07
CA ILE A 199 -20.51 -10.28 9.34
C ILE A 199 -21.12 -8.88 9.44
N ALA A 200 -20.99 -8.05 8.40
CA ALA A 200 -21.58 -6.72 8.34
C ALA A 200 -23.12 -6.72 8.34
N GLU A 201 -23.77 -7.79 7.85
CA GLU A 201 -25.22 -7.99 7.98
C GLU A 201 -25.61 -8.24 9.45
N LEU A 202 -24.87 -9.12 10.14
CA LEU A 202 -25.09 -9.45 11.56
C LEU A 202 -24.81 -8.26 12.50
N GLU A 203 -23.73 -7.51 12.28
CA GLU A 203 -23.41 -6.25 12.98
C GLU A 203 -24.56 -5.22 12.86
N ASN A 204 -25.16 -5.12 11.68
CA ASN A 204 -26.26 -4.21 11.38
C ASN A 204 -27.59 -4.68 12.03
N GLU A 205 -27.79 -5.98 12.21
CA GLU A 205 -28.92 -6.52 12.98
C GLU A 205 -28.74 -6.31 14.49
N VAL A 206 -27.54 -6.55 15.03
CA VAL A 206 -27.15 -6.22 16.41
C VAL A 206 -27.44 -4.74 16.70
N HIS A 207 -26.97 -3.84 15.84
CA HIS A 207 -27.16 -2.40 16.05
C HIS A 207 -28.64 -1.96 15.98
N LYS A 208 -29.46 -2.61 15.15
CA LYS A 208 -30.92 -2.36 15.13
C LYS A 208 -31.63 -2.85 16.39
N LEU A 209 -31.16 -3.93 17.01
CA LEU A 209 -31.72 -4.43 18.27
C LEU A 209 -31.33 -3.51 19.43
N GLU A 210 -30.07 -3.07 19.49
CA GLU A 210 -29.61 -2.04 20.43
C GLU A 210 -30.45 -0.75 20.34
N GLN A 211 -30.73 -0.27 19.12
CA GLN A 211 -31.60 0.89 18.90
C GLN A 211 -33.03 0.66 19.40
N LYS A 212 -33.65 -0.49 19.08
CA LYS A 212 -35.02 -0.81 19.54
C LYS A 212 -35.13 -0.95 21.06
N LEU A 213 -34.15 -1.59 21.69
CA LEU A 213 -34.10 -1.73 23.15
C LEU A 213 -34.03 -0.34 23.80
N LYS A 214 -33.17 0.53 23.25
CA LYS A 214 -33.11 1.93 23.67
C LYS A 214 -34.44 2.69 23.46
N GLU A 215 -35.12 2.51 22.32
CA GLU A 215 -36.43 3.12 22.07
C GLU A 215 -37.53 2.65 23.05
N ILE A 216 -37.45 1.41 23.53
CA ILE A 216 -38.35 0.87 24.57
C ILE A 216 -38.03 1.49 25.94
N ASP A 217 -36.74 1.53 26.30
CA ASP A 217 -36.26 2.11 27.55
C ASP A 217 -36.62 3.60 27.66
N GLU A 218 -36.45 4.37 26.58
CA GLU A 218 -36.81 5.80 26.48
C GLU A 218 -38.32 6.08 26.35
N SER A 219 -39.20 5.07 26.30
CA SER A 219 -40.65 5.25 26.10
C SER A 219 -41.43 5.66 27.37
N ASP A 220 -42.56 6.36 27.19
CA ASP A 220 -43.51 6.72 28.27
C ASP A 220 -44.42 5.54 28.72
N SER A 221 -44.04 4.28 28.47
CA SER A 221 -44.85 3.11 28.81
C SER A 221 -44.57 2.56 30.22
N GLU A 222 -45.53 1.86 30.81
CA GLU A 222 -45.40 1.26 32.16
C GLU A 222 -44.32 0.18 32.19
N ASP A 223 -43.53 0.09 33.26
CA ASP A 223 -42.32 -0.76 33.33
C ASP A 223 -42.58 -2.24 33.03
N TYR A 224 -43.72 -2.78 33.48
CA TYR A 224 -44.14 -4.16 33.18
C TYR A 224 -44.43 -4.38 31.68
N VAL A 225 -44.91 -3.34 30.99
CA VAL A 225 -45.12 -3.34 29.54
C VAL A 225 -43.79 -3.21 28.80
N LYS A 226 -42.87 -2.35 29.26
CA LYS A 226 -41.51 -2.25 28.73
C LYS A 226 -40.81 -3.60 28.76
N GLU A 227 -40.71 -4.23 29.93
CA GLU A 227 -39.94 -5.46 30.12
C GLU A 227 -40.49 -6.62 29.27
N GLY A 228 -41.81 -6.69 29.08
CA GLY A 228 -42.47 -7.66 28.20
C GLY A 228 -42.10 -7.53 26.71
N PHE A 229 -41.71 -6.33 26.24
CA PHE A 229 -41.15 -6.13 24.89
C PHE A 229 -39.62 -6.19 24.86
N ARG A 230 -38.96 -5.84 25.97
CA ARG A 230 -37.49 -5.80 26.11
C ARG A 230 -36.87 -7.19 26.14
N ALA A 231 -37.36 -8.08 27.00
CA ALA A 231 -36.82 -9.43 27.20
C ALA A 231 -36.66 -10.27 25.91
N PRO A 232 -37.64 -10.34 24.98
CA PRO A 232 -37.46 -11.09 23.73
C PRO A 232 -36.44 -10.46 22.78
N LEU A 233 -36.32 -9.13 22.76
CA LEU A 233 -35.34 -8.41 21.92
C LEU A 233 -33.92 -8.54 22.50
N GLN A 234 -33.77 -8.53 23.84
CA GLN A 234 -32.49 -8.79 24.49
C GLN A 234 -32.01 -10.23 24.20
N SER A 235 -32.89 -11.24 24.31
CA SER A 235 -32.52 -12.61 23.94
C SER A 235 -32.18 -12.79 22.45
N GLU A 236 -32.68 -11.93 21.56
CA GLU A 236 -32.27 -11.91 20.15
C GLU A 236 -30.89 -11.24 19.99
N LEU A 237 -30.66 -10.13 20.71
CA LEU A 237 -29.38 -9.40 20.73
C LEU A 237 -28.24 -10.29 21.25
N ASP A 238 -28.42 -10.92 22.41
CA ASP A 238 -27.44 -11.82 23.03
C ASP A 238 -27.06 -12.97 22.09
N ALA A 239 -28.05 -13.55 21.40
CA ALA A 239 -27.84 -14.65 20.46
C ALA A 239 -27.05 -14.22 19.21
N LYS A 240 -27.31 -13.00 18.69
CA LYS A 240 -26.56 -12.44 17.55
C LYS A 240 -25.15 -11.99 17.94
N GLN A 241 -24.97 -11.38 19.11
CA GLN A 241 -23.65 -11.00 19.64
C GLN A 241 -22.78 -12.24 19.91
N ALA A 242 -23.32 -13.29 20.56
CA ALA A 242 -22.60 -14.55 20.78
C ALA A 242 -22.22 -15.24 19.46
N LYS A 243 -23.06 -15.12 18.42
CA LYS A 243 -22.75 -15.60 17.07
C LYS A 243 -21.65 -14.77 16.41
N LEU A 244 -21.66 -13.43 16.56
CA LEU A 244 -20.63 -12.54 16.03
C LEU A 244 -19.25 -12.87 16.61
N SER A 245 -19.11 -12.93 17.94
CA SER A 245 -17.83 -13.25 18.59
C SER A 245 -17.28 -14.63 18.22
N LYS A 246 -18.16 -15.62 18.01
CA LYS A 246 -17.78 -16.95 17.51
C LYS A 246 -17.25 -16.91 16.06
N LEU A 247 -17.74 -15.99 15.22
CA LEU A 247 -17.21 -15.78 13.86
C LEU A 247 -15.86 -15.06 13.89
N GLU A 248 -15.69 -14.08 14.79
CA GLU A 248 -14.43 -13.39 15.02
C GLU A 248 -13.34 -14.36 15.50
N GLU A 249 -13.59 -15.14 16.56
CA GLU A 249 -12.65 -16.13 17.12
C GLU A 249 -12.14 -17.13 16.06
N LEU A 250 -13.06 -17.67 15.25
CA LEU A 250 -12.73 -18.63 14.19
C LEU A 250 -11.96 -17.96 13.03
N SER A 251 -12.27 -16.71 12.68
CA SER A 251 -11.52 -15.93 11.70
C SER A 251 -10.12 -15.58 12.21
N ASP A 252 -9.99 -15.25 13.49
CA ASP A 252 -8.73 -14.91 14.14
C ASP A 252 -7.77 -16.10 14.21
N LYS A 253 -8.30 -17.30 14.47
CA LYS A 253 -7.54 -18.55 14.47
C LYS A 253 -7.08 -18.94 13.06
N ILE A 254 -7.89 -18.72 12.02
CA ILE A 254 -7.48 -18.93 10.63
C ILE A 254 -6.29 -18.01 10.27
N ASP A 255 -6.36 -16.73 10.67
CA ASP A 255 -5.31 -15.74 10.45
C ASP A 255 -3.98 -16.10 11.13
N GLU A 256 -4.02 -16.82 12.27
CA GLU A 256 -2.84 -17.35 12.98
C GLU A 256 -2.29 -18.61 12.30
N LEU A 257 -3.15 -19.58 11.96
CA LEU A 257 -2.75 -20.81 11.28
C LEU A 257 -2.15 -20.56 9.90
N ASP A 258 -2.68 -19.62 9.12
CA ASP A 258 -2.09 -19.20 7.83
C ASP A 258 -0.66 -18.66 8.01
N ALA A 259 -0.39 -17.95 9.12
CA ALA A 259 0.94 -17.41 9.42
C ALA A 259 1.93 -18.50 9.88
N GLU A 260 1.48 -19.45 10.71
CA GLU A 260 2.28 -20.64 11.09
C GLU A 260 2.61 -21.50 9.87
N ILE A 261 1.62 -21.78 9.02
CA ILE A 261 1.78 -22.52 7.77
C ILE A 261 2.74 -21.80 6.82
N ALA A 262 2.59 -20.48 6.63
CA ALA A 262 3.47 -19.71 5.75
C ALA A 262 4.95 -19.72 6.22
N LYS A 263 5.18 -19.83 7.54
CA LYS A 263 6.51 -20.02 8.12
C LYS A 263 7.02 -21.45 7.89
N LEU A 264 6.24 -22.47 8.24
CA LEU A 264 6.61 -23.88 8.04
C LEU A 264 6.87 -24.20 6.56
N GLU A 265 6.12 -23.62 5.61
CA GLU A 265 6.41 -23.76 4.18
C GLU A 265 7.72 -23.11 3.74
N LYS A 266 8.22 -22.09 4.46
CA LYS A 266 9.58 -21.57 4.26
C LYS A 266 10.61 -22.51 4.89
N ASP A 267 10.41 -22.91 6.14
CA ASP A 267 11.38 -23.76 6.86
C ASP A 267 11.59 -25.10 6.10
N VAL A 268 10.52 -25.69 5.56
CA VAL A 268 10.56 -26.87 4.67
C VAL A 268 11.34 -26.63 3.37
N GLU A 269 11.23 -25.46 2.75
CA GLU A 269 11.96 -25.12 1.53
C GLU A 269 13.45 -24.87 1.84
N ASP A 270 13.76 -24.15 2.92
CA ASP A 270 15.13 -23.88 3.36
C ASP A 270 15.84 -25.20 3.77
N PHE A 271 15.14 -26.15 4.41
CA PHE A 271 15.70 -27.48 4.69
C PHE A 271 15.88 -28.36 3.44
N LYS A 272 14.99 -28.27 2.43
CA LYS A 272 15.14 -28.98 1.15
C LYS A 272 16.36 -28.57 0.35
N ASN A 273 16.79 -27.32 0.51
CA ASN A 273 17.95 -26.74 -0.16
C ASN A 273 19.23 -26.76 0.71
N SER A 274 19.26 -27.58 1.77
CA SER A 274 20.36 -27.65 2.74
C SER A 274 21.12 -28.98 2.70
N ASP A 275 22.42 -28.93 2.42
CA ASP A 275 23.34 -30.09 2.40
C ASP A 275 23.73 -30.60 3.82
N GLY A 276 23.00 -30.20 4.86
CA GLY A 276 23.35 -30.48 6.26
C GLY A 276 23.12 -31.93 6.70
N GLU A 277 24.02 -32.48 7.50
CA GLU A 277 24.00 -33.88 7.97
C GLU A 277 22.74 -34.27 8.76
N GLN A 278 22.02 -33.29 9.33
CA GLN A 278 20.72 -33.47 10.01
C GLN A 278 19.53 -32.90 9.23
N ALA A 279 19.73 -32.30 8.05
CA ALA A 279 18.68 -31.56 7.31
C ALA A 279 17.46 -32.45 7.00
N GLY A 280 17.68 -33.73 6.65
CA GLY A 280 16.60 -34.69 6.41
C GLY A 280 15.72 -34.99 7.63
N GLN A 281 16.23 -34.84 8.86
CA GLN A 281 15.44 -35.03 10.09
C GLN A 281 14.59 -33.79 10.39
N TYR A 282 15.17 -32.59 10.29
CA TYR A 282 14.42 -31.34 10.45
C TYR A 282 13.38 -31.15 9.34
N LEU A 283 13.68 -31.56 8.11
CA LEU A 283 12.74 -31.57 7.01
C LEU A 283 11.53 -32.47 7.31
N ALA A 284 11.76 -33.72 7.74
CA ALA A 284 10.68 -34.65 8.04
C ALA A 284 9.74 -34.12 9.15
N ALA A 285 10.31 -33.57 10.23
CA ALA A 285 9.53 -32.96 11.30
C ALA A 285 8.73 -31.74 10.82
N ALA A 286 9.37 -30.84 10.06
CA ALA A 286 8.71 -29.64 9.53
C ALA A 286 7.62 -29.99 8.48
N GLU A 287 7.76 -31.08 7.71
CA GLU A 287 6.71 -31.57 6.83
C GLU A 287 5.53 -32.21 7.61
N GLU A 288 5.80 -32.90 8.73
CA GLU A 288 4.76 -33.47 9.60
C GLU A 288 3.95 -32.37 10.32
N ASP A 289 4.62 -31.38 10.93
CA ASP A 289 3.97 -30.21 11.53
C ASP A 289 3.17 -29.42 10.49
N LEU A 290 3.70 -29.24 9.28
CA LEU A 290 3.03 -28.55 8.18
C LEU A 290 1.76 -29.28 7.69
N ILE A 291 1.75 -30.60 7.73
CA ILE A 291 0.55 -31.41 7.44
C ILE A 291 -0.48 -31.26 8.56
N ALA A 292 -0.05 -31.38 9.83
CA ALA A 292 -0.93 -31.24 10.98
C ALA A 292 -1.61 -29.85 11.02
N LYS A 293 -0.85 -28.78 10.80
CA LYS A 293 -1.38 -27.41 10.79
C LYS A 293 -2.33 -27.13 9.63
N LYS A 294 -2.10 -27.72 8.46
CA LYS A 294 -3.05 -27.63 7.33
C LYS A 294 -4.38 -28.35 7.60
N ALA A 295 -4.34 -29.47 8.31
CA ALA A 295 -5.56 -30.15 8.76
C ALA A 295 -6.31 -29.31 9.82
N GLU A 296 -5.59 -28.65 10.73
CA GLU A 296 -6.19 -27.71 11.70
C GLU A 296 -6.84 -26.50 11.00
N LEU A 297 -6.21 -25.97 9.95
CA LEU A 297 -6.76 -24.89 9.11
C LEU A 297 -8.02 -25.33 8.36
N GLU A 298 -8.01 -26.49 7.70
CA GLU A 298 -9.17 -27.01 6.96
C GLU A 298 -10.37 -27.25 7.89
N GLN A 299 -10.14 -27.80 9.09
CA GLN A 299 -11.18 -27.96 10.11
C GLN A 299 -11.71 -26.60 10.59
N THR A 300 -10.84 -25.61 10.81
CA THR A 300 -11.25 -24.26 11.26
C THR A 300 -12.02 -23.50 10.17
N GLU A 301 -11.63 -23.59 8.89
CA GLU A 301 -12.43 -23.11 7.75
C GLU A 301 -13.82 -23.77 7.72
N ALA A 302 -13.90 -25.08 7.99
CA ALA A 302 -15.16 -25.84 7.99
C ALA A 302 -16.09 -25.43 9.14
N ASP A 303 -15.57 -25.24 10.35
CA ASP A 303 -16.35 -24.78 11.51
C ASP A 303 -16.77 -23.31 11.38
N LEU A 304 -15.94 -22.44 10.82
CA LEU A 304 -16.34 -21.08 10.44
C LEU A 304 -17.50 -21.13 9.44
N LYS A 305 -17.35 -21.88 8.34
CA LYS A 305 -18.40 -22.06 7.32
C LYS A 305 -19.68 -22.64 7.91
N LYS A 306 -19.60 -23.49 8.95
CA LYS A 306 -20.76 -24.00 9.68
C LYS A 306 -21.43 -22.88 10.49
N ALA A 307 -20.69 -22.16 11.32
CA ALA A 307 -21.20 -21.06 12.15
C ALA A 307 -21.88 -19.94 11.31
N VAL A 308 -21.31 -19.62 10.15
CA VAL A 308 -21.83 -18.66 9.15
C VAL A 308 -23.21 -19.04 8.58
N ASN A 309 -23.60 -20.31 8.69
CA ASN A 309 -24.88 -20.84 8.20
C ASN A 309 -25.71 -21.51 9.30
N GLU A 310 -25.31 -21.38 10.56
CA GLU A 310 -26.02 -21.90 11.73
C GLU A 310 -27.14 -20.92 12.11
N PRO A 311 -28.42 -21.35 12.16
CA PRO A 311 -29.53 -20.45 12.47
C PRO A 311 -29.53 -20.07 13.96
N GLU A 312 -29.79 -18.79 14.26
CA GLU A 312 -29.97 -18.38 15.66
C GLU A 312 -31.15 -19.10 16.31
N LYS A 313 -30.95 -19.53 17.56
CA LYS A 313 -32.01 -19.97 18.47
C LYS A 313 -32.14 -18.92 19.59
N PRO A 314 -33.15 -18.04 19.56
CA PRO A 314 -33.51 -17.29 20.75
C PRO A 314 -33.99 -18.24 21.86
N ALA A 315 -33.87 -17.82 23.12
CA ALA A 315 -34.43 -18.57 24.23
C ALA A 315 -35.98 -18.53 24.17
N PRO A 316 -36.69 -19.57 24.67
CA PRO A 316 -38.14 -19.52 24.76
C PRO A 316 -38.57 -18.43 25.75
N ALA A 317 -39.36 -17.46 25.28
CA ALA A 317 -39.84 -16.36 26.11
C ALA A 317 -40.67 -16.87 27.30
N PRO A 318 -40.55 -16.24 28.50
CA PRO A 318 -41.38 -16.59 29.65
C PRO A 318 -42.85 -16.29 29.37
N ALA A 319 -43.75 -17.18 29.78
CA ALA A 319 -45.18 -16.98 29.65
C ALA A 319 -45.69 -16.01 30.76
N PRO A 320 -46.63 -15.10 30.45
CA PRO A 320 -47.16 -14.17 31.44
C PRO A 320 -48.07 -14.88 32.45
N GLU A 321 -47.75 -14.75 33.75
CA GLU A 321 -48.58 -15.30 34.83
C GLU A 321 -49.81 -14.42 35.08
N THR A 322 -51.00 -14.99 34.92
CA THR A 322 -52.27 -14.33 35.30
C THR A 322 -52.60 -14.60 36.77
N PRO A 323 -52.83 -13.58 37.62
CA PRO A 323 -53.15 -13.79 39.03
C PRO A 323 -54.59 -14.31 39.24
N ALA A 324 -54.76 -15.18 40.23
CA ALA A 324 -56.04 -15.70 40.71
C ALA A 324 -56.08 -15.68 42.26
N PRO A 325 -57.26 -15.57 42.90
CA PRO A 325 -57.38 -14.94 44.23
C PRO A 325 -57.18 -15.87 45.45
N GLU A 326 -57.12 -15.24 46.63
CA GLU A 326 -56.74 -15.82 47.92
C GLU A 326 -57.79 -16.71 48.63
N ALA A 327 -57.26 -17.55 49.54
CA ALA A 327 -57.87 -18.05 50.79
C ALA A 327 -59.02 -19.10 50.69
N PRO A 328 -59.30 -19.87 51.78
CA PRO A 328 -58.68 -19.87 53.12
C PRO A 328 -57.92 -21.17 53.48
N ALA A 329 -57.37 -21.24 54.70
CA ALA A 329 -56.54 -22.35 55.20
C ALA A 329 -57.13 -23.02 56.45
N GLU A 330 -56.87 -24.33 56.66
CA GLU A 330 -57.27 -25.03 57.90
C GLU A 330 -56.36 -26.22 58.30
N GLN A 331 -55.53 -25.99 59.34
CA GLN A 331 -55.09 -26.87 60.46
C GLN A 331 -54.45 -28.29 60.24
N PRO A 332 -53.74 -28.88 61.26
CA PRO A 332 -52.55 -29.71 60.99
C PRO A 332 -52.42 -31.12 61.64
N LYS A 333 -51.55 -31.96 61.01
CA LYS A 333 -50.81 -33.13 61.57
C LYS A 333 -51.66 -34.37 61.97
N PRO A 334 -51.08 -35.61 62.08
CA PRO A 334 -49.81 -35.98 62.74
C PRO A 334 -48.83 -36.89 61.93
N ALA A 335 -47.75 -37.32 62.59
CA ALA A 335 -46.83 -38.42 62.21
C ALA A 335 -46.87 -39.50 63.33
N PRO A 336 -46.38 -40.75 63.15
CA PRO A 336 -44.97 -41.13 62.94
C PRO A 336 -44.82 -42.12 61.74
N GLU A 337 -43.77 -42.95 61.46
CA GLU A 337 -42.73 -43.64 62.24
C GLU A 337 -41.42 -43.88 61.45
N THR A 338 -40.37 -44.38 62.14
CA THR A 338 -39.11 -44.91 61.56
C THR A 338 -38.58 -46.08 62.38
N PRO A 339 -37.98 -47.10 61.73
CA PRO A 339 -36.66 -47.56 62.18
C PRO A 339 -35.64 -47.76 61.03
N ALA A 340 -34.37 -47.92 61.43
CA ALA A 340 -33.18 -48.06 60.56
C ALA A 340 -32.78 -49.57 60.39
N PRO A 341 -31.54 -50.05 60.00
CA PRO A 341 -30.24 -49.35 59.95
C PRO A 341 -29.20 -49.73 58.83
N ALA A 342 -28.15 -48.90 58.72
CA ALA A 342 -26.72 -49.26 58.47
C ALA A 342 -26.31 -49.93 57.11
N PRO A 343 -25.00 -49.95 56.72
CA PRO A 343 -23.77 -49.59 57.48
C PRO A 343 -22.83 -48.54 56.82
N LYS A 344 -21.62 -48.42 57.39
CA LYS A 344 -20.57 -47.40 57.16
C LYS A 344 -19.19 -48.09 57.05
N PRO A 345 -18.23 -47.56 56.27
CA PRO A 345 -16.88 -47.25 56.77
C PRO A 345 -16.47 -45.81 56.36
N GLU A 346 -15.94 -44.92 57.22
CA GLU A 346 -14.68 -44.86 57.98
C GLU A 346 -13.49 -44.16 57.27
N LYS A 347 -12.59 -43.55 58.05
CA LYS A 347 -11.64 -42.46 57.71
C LYS A 347 -10.21 -42.84 58.17
N PRO A 348 -9.09 -42.19 57.74
CA PRO A 348 -8.73 -40.78 58.01
C PRO A 348 -8.34 -40.05 56.68
N ALA A 349 -7.50 -39.02 56.52
CA ALA A 349 -6.58 -38.26 57.39
C ALA A 349 -6.51 -36.74 57.03
N GLU A 350 -5.31 -36.17 56.85
CA GLU A 350 -5.01 -34.73 57.09
C GLU A 350 -4.07 -34.07 56.03
N GLN A 351 -4.44 -32.84 55.61
CA GLN A 351 -3.65 -31.58 55.44
C GLN A 351 -2.31 -31.52 54.64
N PRO A 352 -1.84 -30.33 54.15
CA PRO A 352 -2.24 -28.94 54.49
C PRO A 352 -2.57 -27.98 53.30
N LYS A 353 -2.75 -26.68 53.64
CA LYS A 353 -3.09 -25.48 52.81
C LYS A 353 -1.87 -24.93 52.00
N PRO A 354 -2.03 -24.15 50.91
CA PRO A 354 -2.39 -22.70 50.97
C PRO A 354 -3.43 -22.25 49.90
N GLU A 355 -4.46 -21.48 50.23
CA GLU A 355 -4.56 -20.00 50.18
C GLU A 355 -4.55 -19.32 48.78
N LYS A 356 -5.71 -18.73 48.44
CA LYS A 356 -5.87 -17.54 47.61
C LYS A 356 -6.85 -16.57 48.32
N PRO A 357 -6.69 -15.24 48.19
CA PRO A 357 -7.54 -14.24 48.84
C PRO A 357 -8.84 -13.95 48.07
N ALA A 358 -9.69 -13.10 48.63
CA ALA A 358 -10.96 -12.67 48.06
C ALA A 358 -10.80 -11.71 46.87
N ASP A 359 -11.65 -11.87 45.86
CA ASP A 359 -12.13 -10.83 44.91
C ASP A 359 -13.28 -11.44 44.05
N GLN A 360 -14.38 -11.83 44.71
CA GLN A 360 -15.63 -12.35 44.07
C GLN A 360 -16.89 -12.01 44.89
N GLN A 361 -16.92 -10.86 45.58
CA GLN A 361 -18.06 -10.49 46.44
C GLN A 361 -18.31 -8.96 46.48
N ALA A 362 -18.12 -8.29 45.34
CA ALA A 362 -18.28 -6.83 45.20
C ALA A 362 -18.94 -6.39 43.88
N GLU A 363 -19.41 -7.32 43.04
CA GLU A 363 -20.06 -7.00 41.74
C GLU A 363 -21.60 -6.99 41.79
N GLU A 364 -22.22 -7.55 42.85
CA GLU A 364 -23.68 -7.75 42.90
C GLU A 364 -24.51 -6.51 43.36
N ASP A 365 -23.88 -5.39 43.71
CA ASP A 365 -24.54 -4.29 44.46
C ASP A 365 -24.56 -2.91 43.73
N TYR A 366 -24.28 -2.87 42.41
CA TYR A 366 -24.22 -1.63 41.61
C TYR A 366 -25.20 -1.61 40.42
N ALA A 367 -26.47 -1.95 40.64
CA ALA A 367 -27.49 -2.05 39.59
C ALA A 367 -28.76 -1.18 39.84
N ARG A 368 -28.62 0.05 40.40
CA ARG A 368 -29.81 0.84 40.80
C ARG A 368 -29.75 2.38 40.81
N ARG A 369 -28.72 3.06 40.29
CA ARG A 369 -28.65 4.55 40.34
C ARG A 369 -27.87 5.25 39.21
N SER A 370 -28.44 5.34 38.00
CA SER A 370 -28.02 6.37 37.00
C SER A 370 -29.01 6.53 35.83
N GLU A 371 -30.29 6.79 36.08
CA GLU A 371 -31.32 6.89 35.02
C GLU A 371 -32.01 8.26 34.92
N GLU A 372 -31.83 9.14 35.92
CA GLU A 372 -32.57 10.42 36.01
C GLU A 372 -31.88 11.64 35.36
N GLU A 373 -30.60 11.56 34.95
CA GLU A 373 -29.80 12.76 34.61
C GLU A 373 -29.64 13.05 33.09
N TYR A 374 -30.19 12.22 32.19
CA TYR A 374 -30.03 12.46 30.75
C TYR A 374 -31.02 13.49 30.16
N ASN A 375 -32.23 13.59 30.70
CA ASN A 375 -33.34 14.31 30.08
C ASN A 375 -33.42 15.81 30.44
N ARG A 376 -32.33 16.58 30.23
CA ARG A 376 -32.35 18.06 30.28
C ARG A 376 -31.13 18.76 29.65
N LEU A 377 -31.08 18.86 28.31
CA LEU A 377 -30.92 20.13 27.56
C LEU A 377 -30.75 19.90 26.03
N THR A 378 -31.68 20.45 25.24
CA THR A 378 -31.37 20.95 23.89
C THR A 378 -32.03 22.33 23.71
N GLN A 379 -31.49 23.13 22.77
CA GLN A 379 -31.84 24.53 22.44
C GLN A 379 -31.14 25.65 23.26
N GLN A 380 -30.12 26.30 22.67
CA GLN A 380 -30.28 27.59 21.95
C GLN A 380 -28.96 28.13 21.35
N GLN A 381 -29.09 29.05 20.38
CA GLN A 381 -28.00 29.84 19.80
C GLN A 381 -27.90 31.25 20.45
N PRO A 382 -26.83 32.04 20.22
CA PRO A 382 -26.26 32.90 21.28
C PRO A 382 -26.43 34.43 21.14
N ALA A 383 -25.99 35.14 22.20
CA ALA A 383 -25.57 36.56 22.26
C ALA A 383 -26.70 37.62 22.27
N PRO A 384 -26.48 38.86 22.81
CA PRO A 384 -25.20 39.51 23.14
C PRO A 384 -25.06 40.06 24.60
N ALA A 385 -24.01 40.86 24.83
CA ALA A 385 -23.54 41.39 26.13
C ALA A 385 -23.54 42.96 26.15
N PRO A 386 -22.81 43.68 27.04
CA PRO A 386 -22.98 43.82 28.50
C PRO A 386 -23.04 45.31 28.99
N LYS A 387 -23.42 45.57 30.26
CA LYS A 387 -23.08 46.81 31.04
C LYS A 387 -23.20 46.63 32.59
N PRO A 388 -22.71 47.56 33.44
CA PRO A 388 -22.14 47.22 34.78
C PRO A 388 -22.67 48.02 36.01
N GLU A 389 -21.92 47.97 37.14
CA GLU A 389 -21.95 48.80 38.39
C GLU A 389 -23.06 48.46 39.42
N GLN A 390 -22.76 47.93 40.64
CA GLN A 390 -22.22 48.52 41.91
C GLN A 390 -23.33 49.05 42.89
N PRO A 391 -23.10 49.17 44.24
CA PRO A 391 -22.72 48.16 45.24
C PRO A 391 -23.52 48.25 46.60
N ALA A 392 -23.06 47.60 47.69
CA ALA A 392 -23.36 47.85 49.13
C ALA A 392 -24.75 47.42 49.73
N LYS A 393 -24.96 47.12 51.03
CA LYS A 393 -24.13 46.60 52.17
C LYS A 393 -25.07 45.93 53.27
N PRO A 394 -24.84 45.83 54.63
CA PRO A 394 -24.91 44.52 55.33
C PRO A 394 -25.80 44.41 56.62
N GLU A 395 -25.71 43.25 57.31
CA GLU A 395 -25.95 43.00 58.77
C GLU A 395 -27.43 42.97 59.31
N LYS A 396 -27.85 42.20 60.35
CA LYS A 396 -27.29 41.04 61.14
C LYS A 396 -28.43 40.25 61.90
N PRO A 397 -28.33 39.64 63.13
CA PRO A 397 -28.74 38.22 63.33
C PRO A 397 -29.84 37.92 64.39
N ALA A 398 -30.32 36.66 64.45
CA ALA A 398 -30.76 35.97 65.69
C ALA A 398 -30.85 34.42 65.55
N LYS A 399 -30.85 33.72 66.70
CA LYS A 399 -31.08 32.26 66.95
C LYS A 399 -32.27 32.13 67.96
N PRO A 400 -32.71 30.96 68.51
CA PRO A 400 -32.24 29.55 68.46
C PRO A 400 -33.35 28.58 67.92
N GLU A 401 -33.39 27.23 67.98
CA GLU A 401 -33.02 26.22 69.01
C GLU A 401 -32.50 24.85 68.45
N LYS A 402 -32.42 23.82 69.32
CA LYS A 402 -31.89 22.43 69.16
C LYS A 402 -33.06 21.40 69.24
N PRO A 403 -32.89 20.05 69.24
CA PRO A 403 -31.70 19.17 69.14
C PRO A 403 -31.62 18.39 67.80
N ALA A 404 -30.46 18.04 67.21
CA ALA A 404 -29.33 17.23 67.69
C ALA A 404 -29.57 15.71 67.68
N GLU A 405 -29.37 15.10 66.51
CA GLU A 405 -29.14 13.65 66.33
C GLU A 405 -27.64 13.34 66.12
N GLU A 406 -27.32 12.05 65.93
CA GLU A 406 -26.00 11.44 66.13
C GLU A 406 -25.03 11.64 64.95
N PRO A 407 -23.70 11.75 65.16
CA PRO A 407 -22.76 12.05 64.08
C PRO A 407 -22.55 10.86 63.13
N THR A 408 -23.22 10.90 61.98
CA THR A 408 -22.91 10.00 60.86
C THR A 408 -21.47 10.20 60.41
N GLN A 409 -20.75 9.08 60.34
CA GLN A 409 -19.36 8.98 59.88
C GLN A 409 -19.14 9.72 58.54
N PRO A 410 -18.07 10.52 58.39
CA PRO A 410 -17.82 11.21 57.13
C PRO A 410 -17.59 10.18 56.02
N GLU A 411 -18.34 10.32 54.92
CA GLU A 411 -18.16 9.45 53.76
C GLU A 411 -16.71 9.57 53.26
N LYS A 412 -16.06 8.41 53.14
CA LYS A 412 -14.72 8.28 52.59
C LYS A 412 -14.77 8.83 51.16
N PRO A 413 -14.03 9.91 50.82
CA PRO A 413 -14.13 10.52 49.51
C PRO A 413 -13.81 9.47 48.45
N ALA A 414 -14.74 9.28 47.50
CA ALA A 414 -14.56 8.36 46.40
C ALA A 414 -13.26 8.72 45.67
N THR A 415 -12.34 7.76 45.57
CA THR A 415 -11.05 7.98 44.91
C THR A 415 -11.32 8.40 43.47
N PRO A 416 -10.90 9.62 43.03
CA PRO A 416 -11.30 10.12 41.73
C PRO A 416 -10.82 9.18 40.62
N LYS A 417 -11.67 8.94 39.62
CA LYS A 417 -11.23 8.34 38.36
C LYS A 417 -10.12 9.24 37.82
N THR A 418 -8.93 8.69 37.60
CA THR A 418 -7.75 9.39 37.09
C THR A 418 -7.02 8.51 36.10
N GLY A 419 -6.33 9.13 35.13
CA GLY A 419 -5.66 8.45 34.03
C GLY A 419 -6.63 7.90 32.97
N TRP A 420 -6.12 7.01 32.13
CA TRP A 420 -6.91 6.30 31.12
C TRP A 420 -7.92 5.33 31.76
N LYS A 421 -9.14 5.32 31.24
CA LYS A 421 -10.22 4.38 31.58
C LYS A 421 -10.92 3.92 30.32
N GLN A 422 -11.33 2.65 30.27
CA GLN A 422 -12.16 2.11 29.21
C GLN A 422 -13.58 1.94 29.76
N GLU A 423 -14.57 2.56 29.14
CA GLU A 423 -15.96 2.58 29.58
C GLU A 423 -16.84 2.38 28.34
N ASN A 424 -17.67 1.34 28.34
CA ASN A 424 -18.46 0.87 27.18
C ASN A 424 -17.62 0.71 25.90
N GLY A 425 -16.48 0.02 25.99
CA GLY A 425 -15.52 -0.19 24.90
C GLY A 425 -14.65 1.01 24.54
N MET A 426 -15.15 2.23 24.75
CA MET A 426 -14.45 3.48 24.42
C MET A 426 -13.42 3.87 25.49
N TRP A 427 -12.30 4.44 25.08
CA TRP A 427 -11.29 4.98 26.00
C TRP A 427 -11.55 6.45 26.32
N TYR A 428 -11.38 6.83 27.59
CA TYR A 428 -11.48 8.17 28.13
C TYR A 428 -10.23 8.47 28.97
N PHE A 429 -9.90 9.74 29.16
CA PHE A 429 -8.84 10.16 30.08
C PHE A 429 -9.39 11.13 31.12
N TYR A 430 -9.14 10.84 32.39
CA TYR A 430 -9.51 11.71 33.51
C TYR A 430 -8.26 12.35 34.12
N ASN A 431 -8.30 13.67 34.29
CA ASN A 431 -7.25 14.46 34.92
C ASN A 431 -7.15 14.16 36.43
N THR A 432 -6.09 14.65 37.09
CA THR A 432 -5.83 14.39 38.52
C THR A 432 -6.86 15.00 39.48
N ASP A 433 -7.72 15.90 39.01
CA ASP A 433 -8.88 16.46 39.73
C ASP A 433 -10.19 15.68 39.48
N GLY A 434 -10.15 14.64 38.65
CA GLY A 434 -11.31 13.85 38.23
C GLY A 434 -12.08 14.42 37.03
N SER A 435 -11.67 15.56 36.45
CA SER A 435 -12.28 16.11 35.24
C SER A 435 -11.94 15.27 34.01
N MET A 436 -12.90 15.09 33.09
CA MET A 436 -12.68 14.39 31.83
C MET A 436 -11.96 15.28 30.81
N ALA A 437 -10.92 14.77 30.16
CA ALA A 437 -10.19 15.49 29.12
C ALA A 437 -10.93 15.45 27.76
N THR A 438 -10.86 16.56 27.02
CA THR A 438 -11.36 16.72 25.65
C THR A 438 -10.33 17.48 24.81
N GLY A 439 -10.28 17.24 23.50
CA GLY A 439 -9.27 17.80 22.60
C GLY A 439 -7.92 17.09 22.69
N TRP A 440 -6.84 17.81 22.39
CA TRP A 440 -5.48 17.26 22.40
C TRP A 440 -4.93 17.00 23.80
N LEU A 441 -4.57 15.74 24.07
CA LEU A 441 -3.87 15.30 25.28
C LEU A 441 -2.47 14.81 24.93
N GLN A 442 -1.45 15.25 25.67
CA GLN A 442 -0.14 14.59 25.65
C GLN A 442 -0.02 13.67 26.87
N ASN A 443 0.26 12.39 26.64
CA ASN A 443 0.43 11.40 27.69
C ASN A 443 1.59 10.45 27.35
N ASN A 444 2.50 10.21 28.31
CA ASN A 444 3.67 9.33 28.17
C ASN A 444 4.53 9.57 26.90
N GLY A 445 4.58 10.83 26.43
CA GLY A 445 5.34 11.24 25.23
C GLY A 445 4.52 11.26 23.93
N SER A 446 3.45 10.47 23.84
CA SER A 446 2.51 10.44 22.71
C SER A 446 1.45 11.53 22.81
N TRP A 447 0.92 11.96 21.66
CA TRP A 447 -0.28 12.78 21.57
C TRP A 447 -1.49 11.92 21.25
N TYR A 448 -2.64 12.30 21.79
CA TYR A 448 -3.94 11.66 21.64
C TYR A 448 -4.99 12.75 21.40
N TYR A 449 -6.08 12.41 20.72
CA TYR A 449 -7.23 13.31 20.56
C TYR A 449 -8.45 12.69 21.25
N LEU A 450 -9.04 13.43 22.18
CA LEU A 450 -10.31 13.09 22.82
C LEU A 450 -11.42 13.92 22.16
N ASN A 451 -12.49 13.27 21.73
CA ASN A 451 -13.66 13.90 21.12
C ASN A 451 -14.39 14.82 22.12
N ALA A 452 -15.39 15.57 21.64
CA ALA A 452 -16.17 16.48 22.49
C ALA A 452 -16.96 15.78 23.62
N ASN A 453 -17.23 14.48 23.49
CA ASN A 453 -17.80 13.63 24.54
C ASN A 453 -16.72 12.92 25.39
N GLY A 454 -15.44 13.26 25.23
CA GLY A 454 -14.30 12.70 25.96
C GLY A 454 -13.72 11.40 25.39
N SER A 455 -14.37 10.77 24.39
CA SER A 455 -13.90 9.47 23.88
C SER A 455 -12.66 9.61 22.99
N MET A 456 -11.72 8.69 23.10
CA MET A 456 -10.48 8.68 22.33
C MET A 456 -10.75 8.41 20.85
N ALA A 457 -10.24 9.27 19.98
CA ALA A 457 -10.32 9.12 18.53
C ALA A 457 -9.20 8.23 17.98
N THR A 458 -9.53 7.45 16.95
CA THR A 458 -8.61 6.66 16.14
C THR A 458 -8.81 6.99 14.65
N GLY A 459 -7.84 6.68 13.79
CA GLY A 459 -7.90 7.00 12.36
C GLY A 459 -7.74 8.50 12.07
N TRP A 460 -8.46 9.00 11.07
CA TRP A 460 -8.36 10.39 10.60
C TRP A 460 -9.18 11.36 11.45
N VAL A 461 -8.52 12.34 12.08
CA VAL A 461 -9.14 13.49 12.76
C VAL A 461 -8.82 14.77 12.01
N LYS A 462 -9.83 15.62 11.78
CA LYS A 462 -9.64 17.02 11.33
C LYS A 462 -9.81 17.94 12.53
N ASP A 463 -8.74 18.63 12.90
CA ASP A 463 -8.77 19.69 13.92
C ASP A 463 -8.49 21.04 13.24
N GLY A 464 -9.43 21.97 13.36
CA GLY A 464 -9.49 23.16 12.51
C GLY A 464 -9.46 22.80 11.02
N ASP A 465 -8.42 23.22 10.30
CA ASP A 465 -8.15 22.86 8.90
C ASP A 465 -7.04 21.83 8.71
N THR A 466 -6.51 21.26 9.78
CA THR A 466 -5.40 20.29 9.73
C THR A 466 -5.92 18.88 9.95
N TRP A 467 -5.52 17.95 9.07
CA TRP A 467 -5.76 16.52 9.25
C TRP A 467 -4.61 15.87 10.01
N TYR A 468 -4.95 14.93 10.89
CA TYR A 468 -4.06 14.13 11.72
C TYR A 468 -4.45 12.66 11.63
N TYR A 469 -3.51 11.75 11.87
CA TYR A 469 -3.79 10.32 11.94
C TYR A 469 -3.41 9.75 13.31
N LEU A 470 -4.42 9.20 14.00
CA LEU A 470 -4.28 8.49 15.26
C LEU A 470 -4.28 6.99 14.96
N GLU A 471 -3.39 6.24 15.59
CA GLU A 471 -3.32 4.78 15.47
C GLU A 471 -4.47 4.09 16.21
N ALA A 472 -4.61 2.76 16.11
CA ALA A 472 -5.62 2.00 16.85
C ALA A 472 -5.45 2.12 18.38
N SER A 473 -4.25 2.47 18.84
CA SER A 473 -3.93 2.82 20.23
C SER A 473 -4.27 4.27 20.60
N GLY A 474 -4.85 5.06 19.68
CA GLY A 474 -5.11 6.50 19.83
C GLY A 474 -3.87 7.39 19.72
N ALA A 475 -2.67 6.83 19.60
CA ALA A 475 -1.43 7.60 19.51
C ALA A 475 -1.29 8.28 18.13
N MET A 476 -0.95 9.56 18.11
CA MET A 476 -0.79 10.35 16.89
C MET A 476 0.50 9.99 16.15
N LYS A 477 0.39 9.60 14.87
CA LYS A 477 1.54 9.45 13.98
C LYS A 477 2.20 10.80 13.73
N ALA A 478 3.54 10.84 13.73
CA ALA A 478 4.33 12.01 13.38
C ALA A 478 5.62 11.61 12.63
N SER A 479 6.15 12.53 11.83
CA SER A 479 7.42 12.43 11.06
C SER A 479 7.55 11.22 10.12
N GLN A 480 6.45 10.59 9.71
CA GLN A 480 6.47 9.24 9.13
C GLN A 480 5.55 9.05 7.92
N TRP A 481 5.94 8.10 7.06
CA TRP A 481 5.09 7.52 6.02
C TRP A 481 4.26 6.38 6.60
N PHE A 482 3.00 6.27 6.17
CA PHE A 482 2.11 5.18 6.55
C PHE A 482 1.10 4.90 5.42
N LYS A 483 0.47 3.72 5.44
CA LYS A 483 -0.44 3.27 4.39
C LYS A 483 -1.85 3.08 4.97
N VAL A 484 -2.87 3.57 4.27
CA VAL A 484 -4.30 3.41 4.62
C VAL A 484 -5.06 3.11 3.33
N SER A 485 -5.88 2.05 3.31
CA SER A 485 -6.67 1.62 2.14
C SER A 485 -5.86 1.60 0.83
N ASP A 486 -4.70 0.94 0.88
CA ASP A 486 -3.68 0.84 -0.17
C ASP A 486 -3.06 2.15 -0.70
N LYS A 487 -3.40 3.31 -0.12
CA LYS A 487 -2.77 4.61 -0.40
C LYS A 487 -1.70 4.96 0.62
N TRP A 488 -0.61 5.59 0.18
CA TRP A 488 0.44 6.11 1.07
C TRP A 488 0.17 7.56 1.47
N TYR A 489 0.47 7.89 2.72
CA TYR A 489 0.32 9.22 3.32
C TYR A 489 1.60 9.58 4.09
N TYR A 490 1.87 10.87 4.26
CA TYR A 490 2.93 11.38 5.11
C TYR A 490 2.39 12.38 6.13
N VAL A 491 2.85 12.30 7.37
CA VAL A 491 2.59 13.29 8.43
C VAL A 491 3.90 13.90 8.90
N ASN A 492 3.90 15.22 9.08
CA ASN A 492 5.09 15.96 9.50
C ASN A 492 5.37 15.81 11.01
N SER A 493 6.37 16.52 11.54
CA SER A 493 6.80 16.43 12.94
C SER A 493 5.79 16.95 13.98
N LYS A 494 4.68 17.54 13.55
CA LYS A 494 3.52 17.89 14.40
C LYS A 494 2.33 16.95 14.21
N GLY A 495 2.50 15.84 13.47
CA GLY A 495 1.43 14.90 13.10
C GLY A 495 0.45 15.40 12.05
N ALA A 496 0.63 16.62 11.55
CA ALA A 496 -0.19 17.20 10.50
C ALA A 496 0.10 16.53 9.15
N MET A 497 -0.97 16.11 8.47
CA MET A 497 -0.95 15.51 7.13
C MET A 497 -0.30 16.46 6.11
N ALA A 498 0.62 15.92 5.31
CA ALA A 498 1.23 16.66 4.22
C ALA A 498 0.38 16.61 2.94
N ALA A 499 0.30 17.74 2.25
CA ALA A 499 -0.22 17.88 0.89
C ALA A 499 0.79 18.70 0.07
N GLY A 500 0.87 18.45 -1.24
CA GLY A 500 1.89 19.03 -2.11
C GLY A 500 3.24 18.33 -2.01
N TRP A 501 4.33 19.09 -2.24
CA TRP A 501 5.69 18.55 -2.29
C TRP A 501 6.28 18.29 -0.90
N VAL A 502 6.77 17.06 -0.69
CA VAL A 502 7.52 16.63 0.51
C VAL A 502 8.89 16.13 0.09
N GLN A 503 9.95 16.54 0.79
CA GLN A 503 11.28 15.95 0.66
C GLN A 503 11.50 14.95 1.80
N TYR A 504 11.90 13.71 1.47
CA TYR A 504 12.16 12.64 2.43
C TYR A 504 13.35 11.79 1.94
N ASN A 505 14.33 11.55 2.82
CA ASN A 505 15.58 10.83 2.51
C ASN A 505 16.23 11.24 1.17
N GLY A 506 16.32 12.56 0.94
CA GLY A 506 16.90 13.16 -0.27
C GLY A 506 16.01 13.15 -1.51
N SER A 507 14.96 12.32 -1.55
CA SER A 507 14.01 12.24 -2.66
C SER A 507 12.82 13.19 -2.46
N TRP A 508 12.24 13.67 -3.56
CA TRP A 508 10.98 14.43 -3.54
C TRP A 508 9.80 13.51 -3.83
N TYR A 509 8.67 13.78 -3.18
CA TYR A 509 7.40 13.10 -3.31
C TYR A 509 6.29 14.14 -3.44
N TYR A 510 5.20 13.79 -4.13
CA TYR A 510 4.02 14.64 -4.21
C TYR A 510 2.84 13.95 -3.53
N LEU A 511 2.23 14.62 -2.56
CA LEU A 511 0.98 14.22 -1.92
C LEU A 511 -0.16 15.04 -2.55
N ASN A 512 -1.25 14.39 -2.89
CA ASN A 512 -2.46 15.03 -3.43
C ASN A 512 -3.14 15.90 -2.37
N ALA A 513 -4.16 16.68 -2.76
CA ALA A 513 -4.93 17.52 -1.83
C ALA A 513 -5.59 16.71 -0.69
N ASN A 514 -5.89 15.43 -0.93
CA ASN A 514 -6.44 14.51 0.07
C ASN A 514 -5.35 13.75 0.85
N GLY A 515 -4.09 14.18 0.74
CA GLY A 515 -2.93 13.60 1.44
C GLY A 515 -2.33 12.33 0.81
N ASP A 516 -2.97 11.75 -0.20
CA ASP A 516 -2.50 10.50 -0.82
C ASP A 516 -1.36 10.70 -1.83
N MET A 517 -0.35 9.82 -1.78
CA MET A 517 0.86 9.92 -2.59
C MET A 517 0.61 9.68 -4.08
N GLY A 518 0.99 10.66 -4.91
CA GLY A 518 0.93 10.57 -6.36
C GLY A 518 1.99 9.63 -6.95
N THR A 519 1.62 8.95 -8.04
CA THR A 519 2.51 8.14 -8.88
C THR A 519 2.18 8.41 -10.37
N GLY A 520 3.13 8.16 -11.27
CA GLY A 520 2.98 8.43 -12.70
C GLY A 520 3.15 9.92 -13.07
N GLY A 521 2.66 10.29 -14.26
CA GLY A 521 2.75 11.66 -14.78
C GLY A 521 1.65 12.57 -14.24
N GLY A 522 2.02 13.73 -13.69
CA GLY A 522 1.08 14.70 -13.11
C GLY A 522 1.47 16.15 -13.42
N LYS A 523 0.49 17.06 -13.46
CA LYS A 523 0.73 18.49 -13.73
C LYS A 523 0.52 19.32 -12.47
N VAL A 524 1.56 20.00 -12.00
CA VAL A 524 1.58 20.79 -10.76
C VAL A 524 2.04 22.21 -11.09
N ASN A 525 1.27 23.22 -10.69
CA ASN A 525 1.58 24.65 -10.89
C ASN A 525 2.01 25.03 -12.34
N GLY A 526 1.38 24.40 -13.34
CA GLY A 526 1.65 24.63 -14.76
C GLY A 526 2.72 23.71 -15.38
N SER A 527 3.63 23.15 -14.58
CA SER A 527 4.67 22.22 -15.02
C SER A 527 4.22 20.76 -14.95
N TRP A 528 4.69 19.92 -15.87
CA TRP A 528 4.54 18.46 -15.77
C TRP A 528 5.68 17.86 -14.95
N TYR A 529 5.39 16.78 -14.23
CA TYR A 529 6.31 16.01 -13.40
C TYR A 529 6.03 14.52 -13.60
N TYR A 530 7.00 13.67 -13.28
CA TYR A 530 6.81 12.22 -13.23
C TYR A 530 7.25 11.68 -11.87
N LEU A 531 6.35 10.96 -11.20
CA LEU A 531 6.60 10.26 -9.94
C LEU A 531 6.74 8.76 -10.26
N ASN A 532 7.79 8.12 -9.76
CA ASN A 532 8.02 6.69 -9.98
C ASN A 532 6.96 5.84 -9.23
N ALA A 533 6.97 4.52 -9.47
CA ALA A 533 6.01 3.60 -8.82
C ALA A 533 6.12 3.56 -7.28
N ASN A 534 7.25 4.00 -6.72
CA ASN A 534 7.46 4.20 -5.27
C ASN A 534 7.20 5.65 -4.81
N GLY A 535 6.58 6.48 -5.65
CA GLY A 535 6.28 7.89 -5.37
C GLY A 535 7.45 8.87 -5.52
N ALA A 536 8.68 8.40 -5.64
CA ALA A 536 9.85 9.28 -5.76
C ALA A 536 9.88 9.99 -7.12
N MET A 537 10.04 11.31 -7.12
CA MET A 537 10.11 12.16 -8.30
C MET A 537 11.30 11.80 -9.19
N ALA A 538 11.04 11.65 -10.49
CA ALA A 538 12.07 11.39 -11.50
C ALA A 538 12.78 12.67 -11.95
N THR A 539 14.06 12.51 -12.31
CA THR A 539 14.94 13.53 -12.89
C THR A 539 15.81 12.88 -13.97
N GLY A 540 16.23 13.63 -14.98
CA GLY A 540 16.94 13.12 -16.16
C GLY A 540 16.01 12.47 -17.18
N TRP A 541 16.55 11.55 -17.99
CA TRP A 541 15.81 10.86 -19.04
C TRP A 541 14.86 9.78 -18.52
N GLY A 542 13.57 9.91 -18.82
CA GLY A 542 12.55 8.88 -18.57
C GLY A 542 11.89 8.43 -19.87
N LYS A 543 11.63 7.12 -20.02
CA LYS A 543 10.90 6.57 -21.18
C LYS A 543 9.49 6.17 -20.77
N VAL A 544 8.48 6.80 -21.36
CA VAL A 544 7.06 6.61 -21.05
C VAL A 544 6.29 6.32 -22.34
N ASN A 545 5.51 5.25 -22.36
CA ASN A 545 4.68 4.83 -23.51
C ASN A 545 5.43 4.79 -24.85
N GLY A 546 6.71 4.40 -24.84
CA GLY A 546 7.56 4.29 -26.03
C GLY A 546 8.39 5.54 -26.36
N SER A 547 7.98 6.73 -25.91
CA SER A 547 8.70 8.00 -26.12
C SER A 547 9.65 8.32 -24.97
N TRP A 548 10.73 9.04 -25.26
CA TRP A 548 11.63 9.62 -24.25
C TRP A 548 11.18 11.02 -23.85
N TYR A 549 11.41 11.38 -22.60
CA TYR A 549 11.12 12.68 -21.97
C TYR A 549 12.32 13.06 -21.10
N TYR A 550 12.59 14.35 -20.93
CA TYR A 550 13.59 14.85 -19.99
C TYR A 550 12.93 15.57 -18.83
N LEU A 551 13.24 15.16 -17.60
CA LEU A 551 12.83 15.84 -16.37
C LEU A 551 14.03 16.63 -15.85
N ASN A 552 13.89 17.93 -15.68
CA ASN A 552 14.95 18.80 -15.16
C ASN A 552 15.36 18.39 -13.73
N ALA A 553 16.46 18.94 -13.20
CA ALA A 553 16.92 18.67 -11.83
C ALA A 553 15.90 19.04 -10.73
N ASN A 554 14.92 19.91 -11.04
CA ASN A 554 13.79 20.25 -10.17
C ASN A 554 12.53 19.38 -10.45
N GLY A 555 12.65 18.30 -11.22
CA GLY A 555 11.57 17.38 -11.63
C GLY A 555 10.66 17.87 -12.76
N SER A 556 10.74 19.15 -13.15
CA SER A 556 9.85 19.68 -14.20
C SER A 556 10.22 19.13 -15.58
N MET A 557 9.23 18.67 -16.34
CA MET A 557 9.40 18.17 -17.71
C MET A 557 9.86 19.30 -18.64
N ALA A 558 10.95 19.07 -19.36
CA ALA A 558 11.47 20.01 -20.34
C ALA A 558 10.68 19.97 -21.67
N THR A 559 10.68 21.09 -22.37
CA THR A 559 10.18 21.24 -23.75
C THR A 559 11.14 22.17 -24.51
N GLY A 560 11.23 22.04 -25.82
CA GLY A 560 12.23 22.74 -26.64
C GLY A 560 13.62 22.12 -26.50
N TRP A 561 14.67 22.95 -26.56
CA TRP A 561 16.06 22.51 -26.54
C TRP A 561 16.54 22.13 -25.12
N VAL A 562 17.17 20.96 -25.00
CA VAL A 562 17.89 20.50 -23.79
C VAL A 562 19.32 20.14 -24.18
N LYS A 563 20.31 20.58 -23.41
CA LYS A 563 21.69 20.08 -23.49
C LYS A 563 21.93 19.13 -22.32
N ASP A 564 22.35 17.90 -22.63
CA ASP A 564 22.70 16.88 -21.65
C ASP A 564 24.14 16.42 -21.94
N GLY A 565 25.04 16.67 -20.98
CA GLY A 565 26.48 16.66 -21.24
C GLY A 565 26.87 17.64 -22.34
N ASP A 566 27.44 17.15 -23.44
CA ASP A 566 27.77 17.94 -24.64
C ASP A 566 26.79 17.79 -25.80
N THR A 567 25.76 16.96 -25.65
CA THR A 567 24.79 16.68 -26.70
C THR A 567 23.54 17.55 -26.55
N TRP A 568 23.07 18.15 -27.64
CA TRP A 568 21.76 18.81 -27.69
C TRP A 568 20.67 17.84 -28.16
N TYR A 569 19.48 18.00 -27.59
CA TYR A 569 18.26 17.25 -27.87
C TYR A 569 17.08 18.21 -28.02
N TYR A 570 16.04 17.80 -28.74
CA TYR A 570 14.80 18.58 -28.86
C TYR A 570 13.58 17.80 -28.37
N LEU A 571 12.90 18.37 -27.39
CA LEU A 571 11.65 17.88 -26.82
C LEU A 571 10.51 18.70 -27.44
N GLU A 572 9.45 18.03 -27.89
CA GLU A 572 8.26 18.68 -28.44
C GLU A 572 7.46 19.41 -27.35
N ALA A 573 6.40 20.15 -27.72
CA ALA A 573 5.49 20.78 -26.77
C ALA A 573 4.73 19.77 -25.87
N SER A 574 4.69 18.50 -26.28
CA SER A 574 4.23 17.35 -25.50
C SER A 574 5.27 16.83 -24.48
N GLY A 575 6.51 17.32 -24.53
CA GLY A 575 7.67 16.79 -23.82
C GLY A 575 8.34 15.58 -24.48
N ALA A 576 7.77 15.03 -25.55
CA ALA A 576 8.34 13.87 -26.24
C ALA A 576 9.60 14.26 -27.04
N MET A 577 10.67 13.48 -26.91
CA MET A 577 11.93 13.69 -27.63
C MET A 577 11.79 13.33 -29.11
N LYS A 578 12.17 14.26 -30.00
CA LYS A 578 12.32 13.96 -31.43
C LYS A 578 13.50 13.02 -31.67
N ALA A 579 13.36 12.11 -32.63
CA ALA A 579 14.41 11.21 -33.09
C ALA A 579 14.24 10.88 -34.58
N SER A 580 15.34 10.55 -35.26
CA SER A 580 15.43 10.18 -36.69
C SER A 580 14.66 11.10 -37.64
N GLN A 581 14.76 12.42 -37.46
CA GLN A 581 13.94 13.37 -38.23
C GLN A 581 14.54 14.77 -38.36
N TRP A 582 14.21 15.40 -39.49
CA TRP A 582 14.29 16.84 -39.68
C TRP A 582 13.10 17.55 -39.04
N PHE A 583 13.32 18.71 -38.45
CA PHE A 583 12.28 19.57 -37.88
C PHE A 583 12.68 21.05 -37.94
N LYS A 584 11.68 21.94 -37.87
CA LYS A 584 11.88 23.39 -37.97
C LYS A 584 11.65 24.08 -36.62
N VAL A 585 12.52 25.01 -36.24
CA VAL A 585 12.40 25.88 -35.06
C VAL A 585 12.78 27.30 -35.47
N SER A 586 11.92 28.29 -35.23
CA SER A 586 12.15 29.70 -35.56
C SER A 586 12.72 29.90 -36.98
N ASP A 587 12.03 29.32 -37.95
CA ASP A 587 12.37 29.26 -39.39
C ASP A 587 13.69 28.59 -39.81
N LYS A 588 14.49 28.07 -38.88
CA LYS A 588 15.66 27.23 -39.17
C LYS A 588 15.32 25.75 -39.10
N TRP A 589 16.00 24.94 -39.92
CA TRP A 589 15.87 23.47 -39.91
C TRP A 589 17.03 22.82 -39.14
N TYR A 590 16.70 21.74 -38.43
CA TYR A 590 17.60 20.96 -37.59
C TYR A 590 17.32 19.47 -37.79
N TYR A 591 18.32 18.61 -37.58
CA TYR A 591 18.17 17.15 -37.62
C TYR A 591 18.60 16.50 -36.30
N VAL A 592 17.79 15.57 -35.80
CA VAL A 592 18.15 14.69 -34.68
C VAL A 592 18.21 13.23 -35.12
N ASN A 593 19.25 12.51 -34.70
CA ASN A 593 19.47 11.12 -35.06
C ASN A 593 18.56 10.15 -34.27
N GLY A 594 18.72 8.84 -34.47
CA GLY A 594 17.90 7.81 -33.80
C GLY A 594 18.05 7.70 -32.27
N LEU A 595 19.00 8.43 -31.67
CA LEU A 595 19.14 8.60 -30.23
C LEU A 595 18.64 9.98 -29.75
N GLY A 596 18.05 10.79 -30.63
CA GLY A 596 17.59 12.15 -30.36
C GLY A 596 18.68 13.22 -30.34
N ALA A 597 19.93 12.84 -30.58
CA ALA A 597 21.07 13.76 -30.57
C ALA A 597 21.09 14.64 -31.83
N LEU A 598 21.27 15.95 -31.64
CA LEU A 598 21.40 16.96 -32.70
C LEU A 598 22.65 16.69 -33.56
N ALA A 599 22.47 16.68 -34.88
CA ALA A 599 23.58 16.71 -35.82
C ALA A 599 24.19 18.11 -35.88
N VAL A 600 25.51 18.24 -35.72
CA VAL A 600 26.28 19.49 -35.82
C VAL A 600 27.55 19.26 -36.62
N ASN A 601 28.03 20.27 -37.36
CA ASN A 601 29.24 20.23 -38.19
C ASN A 601 29.36 18.98 -39.07
N THR A 602 28.28 18.61 -39.76
CA THR A 602 28.19 17.36 -40.53
C THR A 602 27.21 17.49 -41.70
N THR A 603 27.10 16.44 -42.53
CA THR A 603 26.05 16.33 -43.56
C THR A 603 24.99 15.31 -43.12
N VAL A 604 23.72 15.62 -43.36
CA VAL A 604 22.60 14.67 -43.22
C VAL A 604 21.76 14.71 -44.49
N ASP A 605 21.44 13.55 -45.07
CA ASP A 605 20.63 13.41 -46.30
C ASP A 605 21.08 14.25 -47.52
N GLY A 606 22.35 14.68 -47.53
CA GLY A 606 22.93 15.57 -48.55
C GLY A 606 23.00 17.06 -48.16
N TYR A 607 22.36 17.47 -47.06
CA TYR A 607 22.33 18.84 -46.55
C TYR A 607 23.38 19.03 -45.45
N GLU A 608 24.12 20.13 -45.47
CA GLU A 608 25.10 20.44 -44.41
C GLU A 608 24.43 21.13 -43.22
N VAL A 609 24.84 20.77 -42.01
CA VAL A 609 24.43 21.43 -40.77
C VAL A 609 25.63 22.02 -40.05
N ASN A 610 25.51 23.28 -39.63
CA ASN A 610 26.60 24.06 -39.05
C ASN A 610 26.88 23.69 -37.57
N ALA A 611 27.72 24.46 -36.89
CA ALA A 611 28.09 24.22 -35.48
C ALA A 611 26.91 24.33 -34.49
N ASN A 612 25.83 25.02 -34.87
CA ASN A 612 24.58 25.12 -34.10
C ASN A 612 23.55 24.05 -34.51
N GLY A 613 23.90 23.16 -35.45
CA GLY A 613 23.02 22.14 -36.02
C GLY A 613 21.97 22.68 -37.00
N GLU A 614 22.14 23.93 -37.45
CA GLU A 614 21.24 24.59 -38.39
C GLU A 614 21.63 24.20 -39.82
N TRP A 615 20.65 23.82 -40.64
CA TRP A 615 20.84 23.65 -42.09
C TRP A 615 21.28 24.98 -42.73
N VAL A 616 22.31 24.90 -43.59
CA VAL A 616 22.89 26.01 -44.38
C VAL A 616 22.79 25.81 -45.89
#